data_AF-A0AA40FU39-F1
#
_entry.id   AF-A0AA40FU39-F1
#
_cell.length_a   1.000
_cell.length_b   1.000
_cell.length_c   1.000
_cell.angle_alpha   90.00
_cell.angle_beta   90.00
_cell.angle_gamma   90.00
#
_symmetry.space_group_name_H-M   'P 1'
#
loop_
_entity.id
_entity.type
_entity.pdbx_description
1 polymer ?
#
loop_
_entity_poly.entity_id
_entity_poly.type
_entity_poly.pdbx_seq_one_letter_code
_entity_poly.pdbx_strand_id
1 'polypeptide(L)'
;MAAGVLGFVFKDWIKSQATGGFQAFIIHYREDPDQQNLIDWIQEDWLQCCGIEGPKDWDRNNYFNCSSSDIGSREACGVPFSCCKRKPNVIFLFHANLFYTTPD
;
A
#
# COMPACT_ATOMS: atom_id res chain seq x y z
N MET A 1 17.70 -7.55 -31.94
CA MET A 1 16.27 -7.17 -32.08
C MET A 1 15.34 -8.15 -31.37
N ALA A 2 15.55 -9.48 -31.45
CA ALA A 2 14.69 -10.47 -30.76
C ALA A 2 14.65 -10.32 -29.22
N ALA A 3 15.77 -9.99 -28.57
CA ALA A 3 15.82 -9.82 -27.11
C ALA A 3 14.97 -8.64 -26.59
N GLY A 4 14.85 -7.55 -27.36
CA GLY A 4 14.04 -6.40 -26.96
C GLY A 4 12.53 -6.69 -27.00
N VAL A 5 12.08 -7.49 -27.97
CA VAL A 5 10.68 -7.92 -28.08
C VAL A 5 10.30 -8.85 -26.94
N LEU A 6 11.19 -9.80 -26.60
CA LEU A 6 10.99 -10.71 -25.47
C LEU A 6 10.92 -9.94 -24.14
N GLY A 7 11.78 -8.94 -23.93
CA GLY A 7 11.75 -8.09 -22.74
C GLY A 7 10.44 -7.30 -22.58
N PHE A 8 9.86 -6.80 -23.68
CA PHE A 8 8.58 -6.09 -23.64
C PHE A 8 7.40 -7.00 -23.27
N VAL A 9 7.35 -8.22 -23.82
CA VAL A 9 6.28 -9.19 -23.52
C VAL A 9 6.36 -9.70 -22.07
N PHE A 10 7.56 -9.88 -21.54
CA PHE A 10 7.74 -10.33 -20.16
C PHE A 10 7.42 -9.24 -19.11
N LYS A 11 7.49 -7.95 -19.48
CA LYS A 11 7.24 -6.83 -18.55
C LYS A 11 5.85 -6.93 -17.91
N ASP A 12 4.81 -7.16 -18.70
CA ASP A 12 3.43 -7.21 -18.20
C ASP A 12 3.19 -8.43 -17.29
N TRP A 13 3.81 -9.57 -17.64
CA TRP A 13 3.75 -10.77 -16.79
C TRP A 13 4.44 -10.54 -15.44
N ILE A 14 5.64 -9.96 -15.43
CA ILE A 14 6.38 -9.65 -14.19
C ILE A 14 5.58 -8.67 -13.32
N LYS A 15 4.98 -7.63 -13.93
CA LYS A 15 4.15 -6.67 -13.20
C LYS A 15 2.95 -7.36 -12.55
N SER A 16 2.25 -8.23 -13.27
CA SER A 16 1.10 -8.98 -12.75
C SER A 16 1.49 -9.91 -11.59
N GLN A 17 2.62 -10.62 -11.71
CA GLN A 17 3.12 -11.47 -10.63
C GLN A 17 3.49 -10.65 -9.38
N ALA A 18 4.16 -9.50 -9.56
CA ALA A 18 4.50 -8.61 -8.45
C ALA A 18 3.23 -8.09 -7.73
N THR A 19 2.24 -7.60 -8.47
CA THR A 19 0.97 -7.11 -7.92
C THR A 19 0.23 -8.20 -7.12
N GLY A 20 0.18 -9.43 -7.62
CA GLY A 20 -0.43 -10.55 -6.90
C GLY A 20 0.28 -10.89 -5.58
N GLY A 21 1.62 -10.87 -5.59
CA GLY A 21 2.42 -11.09 -4.38
C GLY A 21 2.22 -10.00 -3.33
N PHE A 22 2.31 -8.72 -3.73
CA PHE A 22 2.07 -7.60 -2.83
C PHE A 22 0.68 -7.60 -2.21
N GLN A 23 -0.34 -8.03 -2.96
CA GLN A 23 -1.70 -8.09 -2.44
C GLN A 23 -1.82 -9.08 -1.28
N ALA A 24 -1.14 -10.23 -1.36
CA ALA A 24 -1.10 -11.19 -0.26
C ALA A 24 -0.39 -10.62 0.97
N PHE A 25 0.74 -9.93 0.75
CA PHE A 25 1.48 -9.28 1.83
C PHE A 25 0.68 -8.17 2.55
N ILE A 26 -0.18 -7.43 1.84
CA ILE A 26 -1.06 -6.42 2.44
C ILE A 26 -2.08 -7.06 3.39
N ILE A 27 -2.68 -8.19 3.00
CA ILE A 27 -3.70 -8.88 3.82
C ILE A 27 -3.11 -9.39 5.14
N HIS A 28 -1.90 -9.93 5.10
CA HIS A 28 -1.21 -10.49 6.27
C HIS A 28 -0.24 -9.50 6.95
N TYR A 29 -0.31 -8.21 6.61
CA TYR A 29 0.65 -7.21 7.09
C TYR A 29 0.78 -7.21 8.63
N ARG A 30 -0.32 -7.29 9.38
CA ARG A 30 -0.28 -7.25 10.86
C ARG A 30 0.08 -8.59 11.51
N GLU A 31 0.21 -9.67 10.75
CA GLU A 31 0.43 -11.02 11.30
C GLU A 31 1.90 -11.29 11.62
N ASP A 32 2.83 -10.85 10.75
CA ASP A 32 4.27 -11.10 10.91
C ASP A 32 5.08 -9.79 10.93
N PRO A 33 5.93 -9.55 11.96
CA PRO A 33 6.74 -8.34 12.06
C PRO A 33 7.82 -8.25 10.97
N ASP A 34 8.35 -9.38 10.51
CA ASP A 34 9.36 -9.42 9.44
C ASP A 34 8.77 -9.00 8.09
N GLN A 35 7.50 -9.38 7.83
CA GLN A 35 6.78 -8.94 6.63
C GLN A 35 6.47 -7.45 6.67
N GLN A 36 6.17 -6.89 7.85
CA GLN A 36 5.97 -5.45 8.03
C GLN A 36 7.22 -4.68 7.60
N ASN A 37 8.37 -5.01 8.18
CA ASN A 37 9.64 -4.36 7.86
C ASN A 37 9.98 -4.43 6.37
N LEU A 38 9.71 -5.57 5.72
CA LEU A 38 9.93 -5.73 4.29
C LEU A 38 9.03 -4.82 3.46
N ILE A 39 7.71 -4.82 3.74
CA ILE A 39 6.78 -3.96 2.99
C ILE A 39 7.11 -2.49 3.23
N ASP A 40 7.45 -2.12 4.47
CA ASP A 40 7.79 -0.76 4.82
C ASP A 40 9.04 -0.28 4.08
N TRP A 41 10.11 -1.09 4.06
CA TRP A 41 11.30 -0.81 3.24
C TRP A 41 10.97 -0.73 1.74
N ILE A 42 10.12 -1.62 1.24
CA ILE A 42 9.73 -1.57 -0.18
C ILE A 42 8.99 -0.26 -0.49
N GLN A 43 8.06 0.17 0.37
CA GLN A 43 7.29 1.39 0.13
C GLN A 43 8.14 2.64 0.31
N GLU A 44 9.04 2.65 1.30
CA GLU A 44 9.87 3.81 1.64
C GLU A 44 11.16 3.95 0.82
N ASP A 45 11.77 2.87 0.34
CA ASP A 45 13.05 2.90 -0.38
C ASP A 45 12.91 2.46 -1.85
N TRP A 46 12.20 1.36 -2.11
CA TRP A 46 12.16 0.75 -3.45
C TRP A 46 11.13 1.39 -4.39
N LEU A 47 9.87 1.49 -3.97
CA LEU A 47 8.76 1.97 -4.78
C LEU A 47 8.47 3.46 -4.60
N GLN A 48 8.81 4.05 -3.43
CA GLN A 48 8.40 5.41 -3.05
C GLN A 48 6.89 5.63 -3.28
N CYS A 49 6.09 4.58 -3.07
CA CYS A 49 4.68 4.52 -3.42
C CYS A 49 3.87 3.89 -2.29
N CYS A 50 2.62 4.29 -2.18
CA CYS A 50 1.69 3.83 -1.16
C CYS A 50 0.76 2.78 -1.74
N GLY A 51 0.94 1.52 -1.34
CA GLY A 51 0.21 0.38 -1.92
C GLY A 51 0.76 -0.05 -3.28
N ILE A 52 -0.05 -0.78 -4.05
CA ILE A 52 0.36 -1.34 -5.35
C ILE A 52 -0.06 -0.41 -6.48
N GLU A 53 -1.35 -0.08 -6.52
CA GLU A 53 -1.96 0.90 -7.40
C GLU A 53 -2.30 2.18 -6.63
N GLY A 54 -2.56 2.07 -5.33
CA GLY A 54 -2.73 3.24 -4.47
C GLY A 54 -3.07 2.93 -3.01
N PRO A 55 -3.36 3.97 -2.21
CA PRO A 55 -3.64 3.82 -0.78
C PRO A 55 -4.87 2.97 -0.48
N LYS A 56 -5.80 2.82 -1.44
CA LYS A 56 -7.01 2.01 -1.29
C LYS A 56 -6.73 0.51 -1.25
N ASP A 57 -5.56 0.05 -1.70
CA ASP A 57 -5.20 -1.37 -1.63
C ASP A 57 -5.18 -1.88 -0.19
N TRP A 58 -4.89 -0.99 0.76
CA TRP A 58 -4.88 -1.27 2.19
C TRP A 58 -6.26 -1.59 2.78
N ASP A 59 -7.36 -1.25 2.11
CA ASP A 59 -8.71 -1.62 2.54
C ASP A 59 -8.93 -3.15 2.55
N ARG A 60 -8.10 -3.91 1.82
CA ARG A 60 -8.14 -5.39 1.83
C ARG A 60 -7.64 -6.00 3.13
N ASN A 61 -6.88 -5.25 3.93
CA ASN A 61 -6.44 -5.71 5.24
C ASN A 61 -7.52 -5.47 6.28
N ASN A 62 -7.82 -6.48 7.11
CA ASN A 62 -8.87 -6.38 8.12
C ASN A 62 -8.66 -5.24 9.13
N TYR A 63 -7.41 -4.85 9.42
CA TYR A 63 -7.12 -3.77 10.37
C TYR A 63 -7.29 -2.37 9.78
N PHE A 64 -7.03 -2.21 8.47
CA PHE A 64 -7.11 -0.93 7.76
C PHE A 64 -8.43 -0.76 7.00
N ASN A 65 -9.19 -1.83 6.81
CA ASN A 65 -10.50 -1.80 6.18
C ASN A 65 -11.41 -0.79 6.87
N CYS A 66 -12.09 0.06 6.10
CA CYS A 66 -12.99 1.06 6.67
C CYS A 66 -14.13 0.47 7.53
N SER A 67 -14.65 -0.70 7.16
CA SER A 67 -15.68 -1.44 7.92
C SER A 67 -15.15 -2.04 9.23
N SER A 68 -13.84 -2.08 9.43
CA SER A 68 -13.27 -2.46 10.74
C SER A 68 -13.34 -1.34 11.77
N SER A 69 -13.73 -0.13 11.36
CA SER A 69 -14.04 0.98 12.28
C SER A 69 -15.20 0.59 13.21
N ASP A 70 -16.21 -0.09 12.68
CA ASP A 70 -17.37 -0.59 13.42
C ASP A 70 -16.99 -1.67 14.46
N ILE A 71 -15.84 -2.34 14.27
CA ILE A 71 -15.29 -3.39 15.15
C ILE A 71 -14.29 -2.77 16.16
N GLY A 72 -14.02 -1.46 16.09
CA GLY A 72 -13.13 -0.74 17.01
C GLY A 72 -11.66 -0.74 16.61
N SER A 73 -11.34 -1.03 15.35
CA SER A 73 -9.97 -0.90 14.85
C SER A 73 -9.56 0.57 14.82
N ARG A 74 -8.49 0.93 15.54
CA ARG A 74 -7.95 2.31 15.59
C ARG A 74 -7.36 2.77 14.26
N GLU A 75 -7.04 1.82 13.38
CA GLU A 75 -6.34 2.05 12.12
C GLU A 75 -7.28 1.94 10.91
N ALA A 76 -8.58 1.81 11.13
CA ALA A 76 -9.59 1.72 10.07
C ALA A 76 -9.58 2.95 9.15
N CYS A 77 -9.79 2.72 7.85
CA CYS A 77 -9.63 3.72 6.78
C CYS A 77 -8.22 4.34 6.69
N GLY A 78 -7.23 3.77 7.37
CA GLY A 78 -5.86 4.26 7.42
C GLY A 78 -4.92 3.58 6.44
N VAL A 79 -3.67 4.01 6.46
CA VAL A 79 -2.54 3.39 5.77
C VAL A 79 -1.37 3.30 6.76
N PRO A 80 -0.40 2.38 6.57
CA PRO A 80 0.74 2.29 7.47
C PRO A 80 1.67 3.51 7.37
N PHE A 81 2.62 3.60 8.29
CA PHE A 81 3.56 4.73 8.37
C PHE A 81 4.45 4.87 7.13
N SER A 82 4.77 3.76 6.47
CA SER A 82 5.58 3.70 5.25
C SER A 82 4.91 4.37 4.04
N CYS A 83 3.58 4.50 4.05
CA CYS A 83 2.77 5.17 3.03
C CYS A 83 2.87 6.71 3.04
N CYS A 84 3.98 7.25 3.55
CA CYS A 84 4.18 8.67 3.84
C CYS A 84 4.05 9.53 2.57
N LYS A 85 3.02 10.39 2.48
CA LYS A 85 2.95 11.40 1.43
C LYS A 85 3.97 12.51 1.72
N ARG A 86 5.08 12.58 0.98
CA ARG A 86 5.81 13.85 0.85
C ARG A 86 4.96 14.86 0.07
N LYS A 87 4.01 15.51 0.74
CA LYS A 87 3.49 16.80 0.28
C LYS A 87 4.38 17.90 0.84
N PRO A 88 4.95 18.79 0.02
CA PRO A 88 5.88 19.82 0.51
C PRO A 88 5.26 20.85 1.47
N ASN A 89 3.95 20.82 1.77
CA ASN A 89 3.28 21.80 2.64
C ASN A 89 1.97 21.29 3.29
N VAL A 90 1.95 20.09 3.90
CA VAL A 90 0.86 19.76 4.84
C VAL A 90 1.38 18.97 6.05
N ILE A 91 1.10 19.50 7.24
CA ILE A 91 1.33 18.86 8.52
C ILE A 91 0.27 17.76 8.68
N PHE A 92 0.69 16.49 8.67
CA PHE A 92 -0.20 15.38 9.03
C PHE A 92 -0.33 15.31 10.55
N LEU A 93 -1.46 15.78 11.06
CA LEU A 93 -1.88 15.47 12.43
C LEU A 93 -2.37 14.01 12.46
N PHE A 94 -1.66 13.18 13.22
CA PHE A 94 -1.83 11.74 13.41
C PHE A 94 -3.12 11.32 14.15
N HIS A 95 -4.15 12.16 14.21
CA HIS A 95 -5.39 11.82 14.91
C HIS A 95 -6.55 11.63 13.93
N ALA A 96 -7.16 10.46 14.08
CA ALA A 96 -8.34 9.91 13.42
C ALA A 96 -9.36 10.95 12.92
N ASN A 97 -9.93 10.64 11.76
CA ASN A 97 -11.11 11.27 11.11
C ASN A 97 -10.88 12.53 10.28
N LEU A 98 -10.09 12.50 9.19
CA LEU A 98 -10.22 13.52 8.12
C LEU A 98 -9.55 13.16 6.77
N PHE A 99 -9.73 11.93 6.25
CA PHE A 99 -9.34 11.59 4.87
C PHE A 99 -10.55 11.31 3.97
N TYR A 100 -11.63 12.06 4.15
CA TYR A 100 -12.75 12.15 3.20
C TYR A 100 -12.82 13.57 2.59
N THR A 101 -11.78 13.98 1.86
CA THR A 101 -11.78 15.13 0.93
C THR A 101 -10.68 14.87 -0.10
N THR A 102 -10.87 14.77 -1.41
CA THR A 102 -11.97 14.92 -2.37
C THR A 102 -11.60 14.06 -3.59
N PRO A 103 -12.56 13.50 -4.35
CA PRO A 103 -12.31 13.04 -5.71
C PRO A 103 -12.08 14.26 -6.62
N ASP A 104 -11.09 14.19 -7.51
CA ASP A 104 -11.16 14.91 -8.78
C ASP A 104 -12.22 14.23 -9.67
#